data_AF-A0A7S4PSS4-F1
#
_entry.id   AF-A0A7S4PSS4-F1
#
_cell.length_a   1.000
_cell.length_b   1.000
_cell.length_c   1.000
_cell.angle_alpha   90.00
_cell.angle_beta   90.00
_cell.angle_gamma   90.00
#
_symmetry.space_group_name_H-M   'P 1'
#
loop_
_entity.id
_entity.type
_entity.pdbx_description
1 polymer ?
#
loop_
_entity_poly.entity_id
_entity_poly.type
_entity_poly.pdbx_seq_one_letter_code
_entity_poly.pdbx_strand_id
1 'polypeptide(L)'
;MPAFIFEVEYAKSGRSGCKKCKGKIDKDLVRVGFKAEVPEDAEGSAAHMGCSWHHFTCFGQAKGQAWFKKHLTAEAAEAVAGLDALKDEDRTAVNTLFRACRGEVPMPAAPAAAPQEATPTKASKKRKSKGDEEDDGAGAAKVAKAVEPVLTESQAAAIAEAEAKLASKNAAALGAMLAQNGLPKAGRKDELVKRAAESQVLGVPPVCDVCEKKKLLWSRETGRFSCPGFFDDEAKVFKRCKGPSAGAEVKRTPWESVGLLA
;
A
#
# COMPACT_ATOMS: atom_id res chain seq x y z
N MET A 1 -32.93 -8.31 -4.16
CA MET A 1 -32.12 -7.67 -3.09
C MET A 1 -30.66 -7.76 -3.51
N PRO A 2 -29.76 -6.83 -3.15
CA PRO A 2 -28.35 -6.99 -3.47
C PRO A 2 -27.81 -8.25 -2.78
N ALA A 3 -27.23 -9.16 -3.58
CA ALA A 3 -26.41 -10.23 -3.07
C ALA A 3 -25.05 -9.67 -2.62
N PHE A 4 -24.32 -10.44 -1.82
CA PHE A 4 -23.00 -10.06 -1.32
C PHE A 4 -22.03 -11.22 -1.52
N ILE A 5 -20.95 -10.94 -2.24
CA ILE A 5 -19.85 -11.88 -2.41
C ILE A 5 -18.88 -11.65 -1.26
N PHE A 6 -18.60 -12.71 -0.50
CA PHE A 6 -17.63 -12.71 0.58
C PHE A 6 -16.27 -13.19 0.08
N GLU A 7 -15.20 -12.57 0.57
CA GLU A 7 -13.82 -12.85 0.16
C GLU A 7 -12.95 -13.01 1.40
N VAL A 8 -12.09 -14.04 1.42
CA VAL A 8 -11.06 -14.23 2.46
C VAL A 8 -9.70 -14.51 1.84
N GLU A 9 -8.66 -13.97 2.45
CA GLU A 9 -7.28 -14.24 2.05
C GLU A 9 -6.31 -13.83 3.16
N TYR A 10 -5.07 -14.32 3.08
CA TYR A 10 -3.95 -13.67 3.76
C TYR A 10 -3.68 -12.30 3.11
N ALA A 11 -3.47 -11.28 3.93
CA ALA A 11 -3.31 -9.91 3.48
C ALA A 11 -2.04 -9.73 2.63
N LYS A 12 -2.21 -9.71 1.30
CA LYS A 12 -1.15 -9.56 0.27
C LYS A 12 -0.17 -8.39 0.50
N SER A 13 -0.60 -7.32 1.20
CA SER A 13 0.30 -6.27 1.72
C SER A 13 -0.36 -5.50 2.86
N GLY A 14 0.45 -4.99 3.80
CA GLY A 14 0.04 -4.17 4.97
C GLY A 14 -0.51 -2.77 4.64
N ARG A 15 -1.17 -2.60 3.50
CA ARG A 15 -1.66 -1.32 2.95
C ARG A 15 -3.17 -1.16 3.04
N SER A 16 -3.93 -2.24 3.22
CA SER A 16 -5.38 -2.20 3.43
C SER A 16 -5.73 -1.63 4.80
N GLY A 17 -6.65 -0.67 4.84
CA GLY A 17 -7.31 -0.25 6.07
C GLY A 17 -8.60 -1.06 6.31
N CYS A 18 -8.82 -1.49 7.55
CA CYS A 18 -10.06 -2.13 7.97
C CYS A 18 -11.21 -1.13 7.98
N LYS A 19 -12.32 -1.45 7.29
CA LYS A 19 -13.47 -0.55 7.15
C LYS A 19 -14.20 -0.27 8.48
N LYS A 20 -14.05 -1.12 9.49
CA LYS A 20 -14.63 -0.95 10.84
C LYS A 20 -13.79 -0.05 11.75
N CYS A 21 -12.56 -0.44 12.05
CA CYS A 21 -11.70 0.26 13.03
C CYS A 21 -10.80 1.34 12.40
N LYS A 22 -10.74 1.44 11.07
CA LYS A 22 -9.86 2.33 10.28
C LYS A 22 -8.36 2.08 10.43
N GLY A 23 -7.94 1.18 11.31
CA GLY A 23 -6.55 0.71 11.43
C GLY A 23 -6.06 -0.07 10.20
N LYS A 24 -4.74 -0.18 10.05
CA LYS A 24 -4.13 -1.03 9.01
C LYS A 24 -4.34 -2.50 9.34
N ILE A 25 -4.52 -3.32 8.31
CA ILE A 25 -4.42 -4.78 8.36
C ILE A 25 -3.02 -5.13 7.86
N ASP A 26 -2.20 -5.74 8.71
CA ASP A 26 -0.81 -6.09 8.39
C ASP A 26 -0.70 -7.25 7.40
N LYS A 27 0.49 -7.41 6.80
CA LYS A 27 0.74 -8.46 5.80
C LYS A 27 0.64 -9.85 6.45
N ASP A 28 0.20 -10.84 5.68
CA ASP A 28 0.16 -12.27 6.04
C ASP A 28 -0.82 -12.64 7.18
N LEU A 29 -1.60 -11.67 7.70
CA LEU A 29 -2.76 -11.93 8.55
C LEU A 29 -4.00 -12.28 7.70
N VAL A 30 -4.85 -13.19 8.19
CA VAL A 30 -6.16 -13.46 7.60
C VAL A 30 -7.03 -12.21 7.64
N ARG A 31 -7.53 -11.80 6.47
CA ARG A 31 -8.49 -10.71 6.33
C ARG A 31 -9.78 -11.19 5.68
N VAL A 32 -10.89 -10.60 6.11
CA VAL A 32 -12.24 -10.99 5.69
C VAL A 32 -12.93 -9.76 5.11
N GLY A 33 -13.59 -9.91 3.97
CA GLY A 33 -14.28 -8.81 3.31
C GLY A 33 -15.56 -9.25 2.63
N PHE A 34 -16.31 -8.26 2.16
CA PHE A 34 -17.43 -8.46 1.24
C PHE A 34 -17.52 -7.31 0.25
N LYS A 35 -18.12 -7.59 -0.90
CA LYS A 35 -18.58 -6.60 -1.88
C LYS A 35 -20.05 -6.85 -2.17
N ALA A 36 -20.78 -5.82 -2.58
CA ALA A 36 -22.09 -6.05 -3.20
C ALA A 36 -21.86 -6.72 -4.57
N GLU A 37 -22.72 -7.64 -4.94
CA GLU A 37 -22.83 -8.05 -6.33
C GLU A 37 -23.49 -6.91 -7.13
N VAL A 38 -22.96 -6.63 -8.31
CA VAL A 38 -23.37 -5.54 -9.19
C VAL A 38 -23.58 -6.16 -10.58
N PRO A 39 -24.76 -6.05 -11.21
CA PRO A 39 -24.98 -6.50 -12.58
C PRO A 39 -23.98 -5.83 -13.54
N GLU A 40 -23.53 -6.54 -14.58
CA GLU A 40 -22.55 -6.00 -15.54
C GLU A 40 -23.08 -4.78 -16.29
N ASP A 41 -24.41 -4.73 -16.47
CA ASP A 41 -25.21 -3.67 -17.08
C ASP A 41 -25.49 -2.46 -16.16
N ALA A 42 -25.05 -2.48 -14.89
CA ALA A 42 -25.30 -1.41 -13.94
C ALA A 42 -24.20 -0.32 -13.94
N GLU A 43 -24.29 0.65 -14.86
CA GLU A 43 -23.46 1.87 -14.82
C GLU A 43 -23.62 2.63 -13.50
N GLY A 44 -22.52 2.84 -12.78
CA GLY A 44 -22.49 3.68 -11.59
C GLY A 44 -21.32 3.41 -10.65
N SER A 45 -21.23 4.24 -9.60
CA SER A 45 -20.16 4.16 -8.59
C SER A 45 -20.08 2.82 -7.84
N ALA A 46 -21.17 2.04 -7.84
CA ALA A 46 -21.23 0.70 -7.26
C ALA A 46 -20.25 -0.28 -7.94
N ALA A 47 -20.11 -0.24 -9.27
CA ALA A 47 -19.23 -1.15 -10.02
C ALA A 47 -17.73 -0.97 -9.67
N HIS A 48 -17.35 0.18 -9.09
CA HIS A 48 -15.98 0.45 -8.64
C HIS A 48 -15.75 0.20 -7.14
N MET A 49 -16.75 -0.29 -6.40
CA MET A 49 -16.65 -0.57 -4.96
C MET A 49 -15.95 -1.90 -4.67
N GLY A 50 -14.62 -1.89 -4.81
CA GLY A 50 -13.76 -3.02 -4.44
C GLY A 50 -13.93 -3.48 -2.98
N CYS A 51 -13.58 -4.75 -2.73
CA CYS A 51 -13.89 -5.48 -1.50
C CYS A 51 -13.62 -4.70 -0.19
N SER A 52 -14.61 -4.69 0.69
CA SER A 52 -14.57 -4.01 1.97
C SER A 52 -13.88 -4.87 3.03
N TRP A 53 -12.55 -4.80 3.05
CA TRP A 53 -11.68 -5.54 3.97
C TRP A 53 -11.85 -5.13 5.45
N HIS A 54 -11.77 -6.13 6.32
CA HIS A 54 -11.76 -6.02 7.77
C HIS A 54 -10.67 -6.90 8.38
N HIS A 55 -10.17 -6.55 9.57
CA HIS A 55 -9.52 -7.53 10.44
C HIS A 55 -10.52 -8.64 10.79
N PHE A 56 -10.03 -9.87 10.95
CA PHE A 56 -10.81 -11.04 11.39
C PHE A 56 -11.73 -10.73 12.59
N THR A 57 -11.18 -10.16 13.67
CA THR A 57 -11.94 -9.81 14.89
C THR A 57 -12.93 -8.64 14.69
N CYS A 58 -12.66 -7.73 13.76
CA CYS A 58 -13.55 -6.62 13.45
C CYS A 58 -14.73 -7.00 12.54
N PHE A 59 -14.66 -8.15 11.85
CA PHE A 59 -15.63 -8.54 10.84
C PHE A 59 -17.04 -8.71 11.41
N GLY A 60 -17.20 -9.43 12.54
CA GLY A 60 -18.49 -9.59 13.21
C GLY A 60 -19.11 -8.29 13.74
N GLN A 61 -18.37 -7.17 13.74
CA GLN A 61 -18.87 -5.84 14.09
C GLN A 61 -19.11 -4.93 12.86
N ALA A 62 -18.84 -5.41 11.64
CA ALA A 62 -19.00 -4.64 10.40
C ALA A 62 -20.48 -4.38 10.04
N LYS A 63 -21.35 -5.32 10.44
CA LYS A 63 -22.81 -5.32 10.25
C LYS A 63 -23.47 -5.91 11.50
N GLY A 64 -24.78 -5.77 11.64
CA GLY A 64 -25.53 -6.42 12.72
C GLY A 64 -25.81 -7.91 12.44
N GLN A 65 -26.01 -8.70 13.50
CA GLN A 65 -26.29 -10.15 13.41
C GLN A 65 -27.46 -10.47 12.45
N ALA A 66 -28.52 -9.66 12.44
CA ALA A 66 -29.66 -9.83 11.54
C ALA A 66 -29.30 -9.64 10.04
N TRP A 67 -28.29 -8.81 9.74
CA TRP A 67 -27.76 -8.68 8.38
C TRP A 67 -26.94 -9.92 7.99
N PHE A 68 -26.08 -10.42 8.90
CA PHE A 68 -25.32 -11.64 8.65
C PHE A 68 -26.22 -12.87 8.47
N LYS A 69 -27.26 -13.06 9.31
CA LYS A 69 -28.26 -14.12 9.12
C LYS A 69 -28.98 -14.06 7.76
N LYS A 70 -29.08 -12.87 7.16
CA LYS A 70 -29.79 -12.63 5.90
C LYS A 70 -28.91 -12.71 4.64
N HIS A 71 -27.61 -12.44 4.76
CA HIS A 71 -26.70 -12.32 3.61
C HIS A 71 -25.54 -13.32 3.62
N LEU A 72 -25.13 -13.82 4.78
CA LEU A 72 -24.09 -14.85 4.94
C LEU A 72 -24.80 -16.19 5.24
N THR A 73 -25.54 -16.72 4.26
CA THR A 73 -26.25 -18.02 4.35
C THR A 73 -25.27 -19.19 4.47
N ALA A 74 -25.77 -20.44 4.47
CA ALA A 74 -24.90 -21.61 4.34
C ALA A 74 -24.21 -21.60 2.96
N GLU A 75 -24.98 -21.43 1.88
CA GLU A 75 -24.43 -21.41 0.51
C GLU A 75 -23.42 -20.27 0.33
N ALA A 76 -23.72 -19.08 0.87
CA ALA A 76 -22.81 -17.93 0.81
C ALA A 76 -21.58 -18.05 1.73
N ALA A 77 -21.55 -19.03 2.66
CA ALA A 77 -20.38 -19.38 3.47
C ALA A 77 -19.54 -20.51 2.82
N GLU A 78 -20.13 -21.31 1.93
CA GLU A 78 -19.42 -22.28 1.09
C GLU A 78 -18.82 -21.61 -0.17
N ALA A 79 -19.55 -20.68 -0.79
CA ALA A 79 -19.13 -19.92 -1.97
C ALA A 79 -18.16 -18.74 -1.67
N VAL A 80 -17.42 -18.80 -0.57
CA VAL A 80 -16.51 -17.71 -0.15
C VAL A 80 -15.19 -17.79 -0.93
N ALA A 81 -14.93 -16.80 -1.76
CA ALA A 81 -13.75 -16.79 -2.61
C ALA A 81 -12.45 -16.72 -1.77
N GLY A 82 -11.53 -17.66 -2.02
CA GLY A 82 -10.23 -17.76 -1.36
C GLY A 82 -10.22 -18.55 -0.05
N LEU A 83 -11.36 -19.09 0.40
CA LEU A 83 -11.46 -19.95 1.59
C LEU A 83 -10.67 -21.27 1.42
N ASP A 84 -10.59 -21.76 0.19
CA ASP A 84 -9.75 -22.86 -0.27
C ASP A 84 -8.25 -22.59 -0.06
N ALA A 85 -7.80 -21.35 -0.31
CA ALA A 85 -6.40 -20.95 -0.23
C ALA A 85 -5.88 -20.66 1.20
N LEU A 86 -6.71 -20.86 2.22
CA LEU A 86 -6.31 -20.84 3.63
C LEU A 86 -5.88 -22.23 4.10
N LYS A 87 -4.96 -22.28 5.07
CA LYS A 87 -4.65 -23.51 5.83
C LYS A 87 -5.90 -24.01 6.56
N ASP A 88 -6.03 -25.31 6.77
CA ASP A 88 -7.26 -25.92 7.32
C ASP A 88 -7.62 -25.39 8.72
N GLU A 89 -6.61 -25.05 9.53
CA GLU A 89 -6.73 -24.37 10.82
C GLU A 89 -7.43 -23.00 10.67
N ASP A 90 -6.91 -22.16 9.77
CA ASP A 90 -7.43 -20.82 9.49
C ASP A 90 -8.79 -20.88 8.80
N ARG A 91 -9.01 -21.86 7.92
CA ARG A 91 -10.31 -22.15 7.28
C ARG A 91 -11.36 -22.50 8.33
N THR A 92 -11.00 -23.30 9.32
CA THR A 92 -11.86 -23.65 10.47
C THR A 92 -12.14 -22.43 11.34
N ALA A 93 -11.15 -21.56 11.58
CA ALA A 93 -11.34 -20.30 12.29
C ALA A 93 -12.29 -19.35 11.54
N VAL A 94 -12.15 -19.22 10.22
CA VAL A 94 -13.03 -18.41 9.35
C VAL A 94 -14.47 -18.94 9.32
N ASN A 95 -14.66 -20.26 9.19
CA ASN A 95 -15.99 -20.87 9.26
C ASN A 95 -16.64 -20.65 10.64
N THR A 96 -15.86 -20.76 11.72
CA THR A 96 -16.32 -20.44 13.09
C THR A 96 -16.68 -18.95 13.22
N LEU A 97 -15.91 -18.04 12.62
CA LEU A 97 -16.20 -16.61 12.58
C LEU A 97 -17.52 -16.32 11.84
N PHE A 98 -17.81 -16.98 10.72
CA PHE A 98 -19.07 -16.81 10.00
C PHE A 98 -20.29 -17.27 10.83
N ARG A 99 -20.17 -18.41 11.52
CA ARG A 99 -21.17 -18.88 12.49
C ARG A 99 -21.34 -17.91 13.66
N ALA A 100 -20.25 -17.31 14.15
CA ALA A 100 -20.29 -16.28 15.19
C ALA A 100 -20.93 -14.96 14.72
N CYS A 101 -20.74 -14.57 13.45
CA CYS A 101 -21.40 -13.40 12.85
C CYS A 101 -22.93 -13.59 12.74
N ARG A 102 -23.40 -14.82 12.54
CA ARG A 102 -24.81 -15.20 12.68
C ARG A 102 -25.24 -15.39 14.15
N GLY A 103 -24.30 -15.43 15.09
CA GLY A 103 -24.53 -15.65 16.52
C GLY A 103 -25.01 -17.07 16.85
N GLU A 104 -24.49 -18.07 16.17
CA GLU A 104 -24.63 -19.49 16.54
C GLU A 104 -23.63 -19.90 17.64
N VAL A 105 -22.46 -19.25 17.66
CA VAL A 105 -21.30 -19.58 18.51
C VAL A 105 -20.60 -18.27 18.96
N PRO A 106 -19.77 -18.30 20.02
CA PRO A 106 -18.93 -17.17 20.39
C PRO A 106 -17.94 -16.77 19.28
N MET A 107 -17.50 -15.50 19.27
CA MET A 107 -16.45 -15.03 18.36
C MET A 107 -15.14 -15.79 18.62
N PRO A 108 -14.54 -16.45 17.61
CA PRO A 108 -13.24 -17.08 17.78
C PRO A 108 -12.11 -16.06 17.93
N ALA A 109 -11.00 -16.49 18.53
CA ALA A 109 -9.75 -15.75 18.50
C ALA A 109 -9.26 -15.58 17.05
N ALA A 110 -8.44 -14.56 16.79
CA ALA A 110 -7.80 -14.42 15.49
C ALA A 110 -6.83 -15.59 15.25
N PRO A 111 -6.80 -16.18 14.04
CA PRO A 111 -5.73 -17.10 13.65
C PRO A 111 -4.36 -16.41 13.76
N ALA A 112 -3.33 -17.21 14.02
CA ALA A 112 -1.95 -16.74 14.07
C ALA A 112 -1.49 -16.25 12.69
N ALA A 113 -0.43 -15.44 12.63
CA ALA A 113 0.21 -15.11 11.36
C ALA A 113 0.81 -16.40 10.76
N ALA A 114 0.38 -16.77 9.55
CA ALA A 114 0.69 -18.06 8.97
C ALA A 114 2.22 -18.27 8.78
N PRO A 115 2.80 -19.36 9.32
CA PRO A 115 4.19 -19.71 9.05
C PRO A 115 4.45 -19.88 7.55
N GLN A 116 5.59 -19.35 7.10
CA GLN A 116 5.95 -19.21 5.68
C GLN A 116 6.43 -20.54 5.10
N GLU A 117 5.68 -21.11 4.16
CA GLU A 117 6.22 -22.14 3.26
C GLU A 117 7.07 -21.50 2.16
N ALA A 118 8.21 -22.11 1.85
CA ALA A 118 9.27 -21.48 1.06
C ALA A 118 9.15 -21.77 -0.44
N THR A 119 8.69 -20.77 -1.20
CA THR A 119 8.90 -20.67 -2.66
C THR A 119 9.55 -19.31 -2.98
N PRO A 120 10.20 -19.12 -4.15
CA PRO A 120 11.51 -18.45 -4.20
C PRO A 120 11.53 -16.96 -3.91
N THR A 121 12.66 -16.52 -3.34
CA THR A 121 12.89 -15.20 -2.78
C THR A 121 12.91 -14.07 -3.81
N LYS A 122 12.19 -12.99 -3.50
CA LYS A 122 12.71 -11.62 -3.62
C LYS A 122 12.40 -10.82 -2.37
N ALA A 123 13.35 -10.82 -1.44
CA ALA A 123 13.19 -10.20 -0.14
C ALA A 123 13.39 -8.68 -0.19
N SER A 124 12.33 -7.94 0.14
CA SER A 124 12.48 -6.66 0.85
C SER A 124 12.53 -6.97 2.35
N LYS A 125 13.61 -6.58 3.05
CA LYS A 125 13.59 -6.51 4.53
C LYS A 125 14.56 -5.44 5.06
N LYS A 126 14.10 -4.73 6.09
CA LYS A 126 14.78 -3.63 6.78
C LYS A 126 15.38 -4.18 8.11
N ARG A 127 16.55 -3.67 8.54
CA ARG A 127 17.29 -4.05 9.78
C ARG A 127 16.56 -3.56 11.06
N LYS A 128 16.95 -3.84 12.33
CA LYS A 128 18.20 -4.24 13.09
C LYS A 128 17.72 -4.84 14.47
N SER A 129 18.41 -5.42 15.49
CA SER A 129 19.77 -5.85 15.97
C SER A 129 19.51 -6.77 17.23
N LYS A 130 20.42 -7.46 17.95
CA LYS A 130 21.86 -7.85 17.96
C LYS A 130 21.96 -9.18 18.76
N GLY A 131 23.01 -9.98 18.54
CA GLY A 131 23.37 -11.22 19.25
C GLY A 131 23.84 -12.22 18.20
N ASP A 132 25.13 -12.55 18.00
CA ASP A 132 26.12 -13.21 18.89
C ASP A 132 25.67 -14.65 19.24
N GLU A 133 26.47 -15.71 19.06
CA GLU A 133 27.94 -15.82 18.86
C GLU A 133 28.33 -16.75 17.67
N GLU A 134 29.54 -17.33 17.66
CA GLU A 134 30.21 -17.99 16.49
C GLU A 134 29.83 -19.47 16.20
N ASP A 135 30.00 -19.93 14.95
CA ASP A 135 30.90 -21.05 14.53
C ASP A 135 31.05 -21.15 12.98
N ASP A 136 31.96 -22.01 12.48
CA ASP A 136 32.53 -22.10 11.12
C ASP A 136 31.57 -22.60 9.98
N GLY A 137 32.01 -22.49 8.72
CA GLY A 137 31.29 -22.99 7.54
C GLY A 137 31.66 -22.33 6.19
N ALA A 138 32.91 -22.48 5.71
CA ALA A 138 33.37 -21.85 4.46
C ALA A 138 32.62 -22.28 3.17
N GLY A 139 32.32 -21.33 2.25
CA GLY A 139 31.42 -21.55 1.11
C GLY A 139 31.53 -20.62 -0.12
N ALA A 140 32.74 -20.27 -0.56
CA ALA A 140 33.08 -19.78 -1.92
C ALA A 140 32.19 -18.70 -2.61
N ALA A 141 32.36 -17.44 -2.17
CA ALA A 141 32.41 -16.21 -2.98
C ALA A 141 31.59 -16.07 -4.30
N LYS A 142 30.63 -15.13 -4.29
CA LYS A 142 30.42 -14.17 -5.41
C LYS A 142 30.44 -12.75 -4.85
N VAL A 143 31.15 -11.84 -5.53
CA VAL A 143 31.53 -10.53 -4.98
C VAL A 143 30.32 -9.61 -4.77
N ALA A 144 29.98 -9.35 -3.51
CA ALA A 144 29.01 -8.33 -3.13
C ALA A 144 29.68 -6.94 -3.12
N LYS A 145 29.42 -6.12 -4.14
CA LYS A 145 29.82 -4.69 -4.10
C LYS A 145 28.99 -3.99 -3.04
N ALA A 146 29.65 -3.28 -2.11
CA ALA A 146 28.98 -2.55 -1.05
C ALA A 146 27.97 -1.54 -1.63
N VAL A 147 26.75 -1.52 -1.08
CA VAL A 147 25.73 -0.53 -1.44
C VAL A 147 25.94 0.69 -0.56
N GLU A 148 26.65 1.67 -1.12
CA GLU A 148 26.80 3.00 -0.52
C GLU A 148 25.42 3.65 -0.30
N PRO A 149 25.24 4.47 0.75
CA PRO A 149 23.96 5.13 1.00
C PRO A 149 23.64 6.10 -0.14
N VAL A 150 22.49 5.90 -0.78
CA VAL A 150 21.95 6.69 -1.90
C VAL A 150 21.77 8.19 -1.57
N LEU A 151 21.73 8.52 -0.28
CA LEU A 151 21.75 9.87 0.27
C LEU A 151 23.02 10.05 1.10
N THR A 152 23.70 11.18 0.95
CA THR A 152 24.75 11.55 1.91
C THR A 152 24.13 11.82 3.28
N GLU A 153 24.90 11.67 4.37
CA GLU A 153 24.42 11.93 5.72
C GLU A 153 23.94 13.39 5.89
N SER A 154 24.63 14.34 5.24
CA SER A 154 24.22 15.74 5.14
C SER A 154 22.87 15.91 4.44
N GLN A 155 22.62 15.24 3.31
CA GLN A 155 21.31 15.27 2.63
C GLN A 155 20.21 14.64 3.49
N ALA A 156 20.50 13.54 4.18
CA ALA A 156 19.54 12.88 5.07
C ALA A 156 19.15 13.77 6.27
N ALA A 157 20.13 14.46 6.87
CA ALA A 157 19.91 15.41 7.95
C ALA A 157 19.08 16.63 7.48
N ALA A 158 19.45 17.23 6.34
CA ALA A 158 18.71 18.35 5.76
C ALA A 158 17.27 17.97 5.38
N ILE A 159 17.03 16.74 4.89
CA ILE A 159 15.67 16.24 4.64
C ILE A 159 14.90 16.11 5.96
N ALA A 160 15.50 15.60 7.04
CA ALA A 160 14.84 15.51 8.34
C ALA A 160 14.48 16.89 8.92
N GLU A 161 15.36 17.89 8.77
CA GLU A 161 15.11 19.27 9.17
C GLU A 161 13.97 19.91 8.35
N ALA A 162 13.93 19.67 7.04
CA ALA A 162 12.86 20.12 6.17
C ALA A 162 11.53 19.40 6.47
N GLU A 163 11.55 18.08 6.77
CA GLU A 163 10.37 17.33 7.22
C GLU A 163 9.82 17.91 8.54
N ALA A 164 10.69 18.28 9.51
CA ALA A 164 10.30 18.93 10.75
C ALA A 164 9.70 20.34 10.54
N LYS A 165 10.36 21.20 9.74
CA LYS A 165 9.86 22.53 9.38
C LYS A 165 8.48 22.47 8.72
N LEU A 166 8.29 21.53 7.78
CA LEU A 166 7.04 21.36 7.04
C LEU A 166 5.93 20.64 7.82
N ALA A 167 6.27 19.87 8.87
CA ALA A 167 5.28 19.22 9.74
C ALA A 167 4.35 20.21 10.46
N SER A 168 4.75 21.48 10.60
CA SER A 168 3.89 22.57 11.08
C SER A 168 2.70 22.86 10.15
N LYS A 169 2.89 22.80 8.82
CA LYS A 169 1.93 23.28 7.82
C LYS A 169 0.69 22.37 7.72
N ASN A 170 -0.43 22.93 7.25
CA ASN A 170 -1.64 22.15 6.97
C ASN A 170 -1.54 21.44 5.60
N ALA A 171 -2.40 20.44 5.36
CA ALA A 171 -2.33 19.63 4.14
C ALA A 171 -2.62 20.42 2.85
N ALA A 172 -3.47 21.45 2.90
CA ALA A 172 -3.78 22.29 1.75
C ALA A 172 -2.58 23.14 1.32
N ALA A 173 -1.89 23.77 2.28
CA ALA A 173 -0.67 24.54 2.04
C ALA A 173 0.46 23.66 1.47
N LEU A 174 0.64 22.44 2.00
CA LEU A 174 1.60 21.47 1.45
C LEU A 174 1.21 21.01 0.04
N GLY A 175 -0.08 20.78 -0.22
CA GLY A 175 -0.61 20.47 -1.54
C GLY A 175 -0.38 21.59 -2.55
N ALA A 176 -0.54 22.85 -2.16
CA ALA A 176 -0.26 24.02 -2.99
C ALA A 176 1.25 24.15 -3.33
N MET A 177 2.12 24.03 -2.32
CA MET A 177 3.58 24.01 -2.49
C MET A 177 4.03 22.95 -3.51
N LEU A 178 3.46 21.75 -3.42
CA LEU A 178 3.72 20.66 -4.37
C LEU A 178 3.13 20.92 -5.76
N ALA A 179 1.94 21.51 -5.84
CA ALA A 179 1.27 21.83 -7.10
C ALA A 179 2.07 22.84 -7.94
N GLN A 180 2.61 23.90 -7.31
CA GLN A 180 3.49 24.87 -7.99
C GLN A 180 4.70 24.16 -8.63
N ASN A 181 5.34 23.27 -7.89
CA ASN A 181 6.49 22.47 -8.34
C ASN A 181 6.10 21.31 -9.30
N GLY A 182 4.85 21.27 -9.81
CA GLY A 182 4.35 20.24 -10.72
C GLY A 182 4.24 18.83 -10.12
N LEU A 183 4.31 18.70 -8.78
CA LEU A 183 4.30 17.42 -8.07
C LEU A 183 2.89 16.99 -7.64
N PRO A 184 2.67 15.70 -7.34
CA PRO A 184 1.38 15.21 -6.85
C PRO A 184 0.94 15.94 -5.57
N LYS A 185 -0.13 16.75 -5.68
CA LYS A 185 -0.72 17.52 -4.57
C LYS A 185 -1.62 16.72 -3.62
N ALA A 186 -1.88 15.45 -3.93
CA ALA A 186 -2.71 14.55 -3.13
C ALA A 186 -1.87 13.59 -2.25
N GLY A 187 -2.43 13.18 -1.12
CA GLY A 187 -1.82 12.29 -0.14
C GLY A 187 -2.23 12.64 1.30
N ARG A 188 -1.76 11.86 2.27
CA ARG A 188 -1.81 12.23 3.69
C ARG A 188 -0.86 13.39 3.99
N LYS A 189 -1.11 14.13 5.09
CA LYS A 189 -0.19 15.21 5.53
C LYS A 189 1.27 14.75 5.62
N ASP A 190 1.54 13.57 6.19
CA ASP A 190 2.92 13.06 6.31
C ASP A 190 3.54 12.67 4.96
N GLU A 191 2.75 12.15 4.03
CA GLU A 191 3.17 11.84 2.65
C GLU A 191 3.50 13.13 1.86
N LEU A 192 2.73 14.20 2.09
CA LEU A 192 2.97 15.52 1.49
C LEU A 192 4.22 16.19 2.09
N VAL A 193 4.42 16.12 3.42
CA VAL A 193 5.62 16.62 4.12
C VAL A 193 6.88 15.97 3.56
N LYS A 194 6.94 14.63 3.51
CA LYS A 194 8.11 13.87 3.01
C LYS A 194 8.45 14.20 1.56
N ARG A 195 7.43 14.34 0.71
CA ARG A 195 7.58 14.67 -0.72
C ARG A 195 8.11 16.10 -0.92
N ALA A 196 7.60 17.05 -0.16
CA ALA A 196 8.04 18.44 -0.24
C ALA A 196 9.46 18.62 0.33
N ALA A 197 9.75 18.04 1.50
CA ALA A 197 11.08 18.10 2.12
C ALA A 197 12.18 17.48 1.24
N GLU A 198 11.94 16.29 0.68
CA GLU A 198 12.87 15.65 -0.25
C GLU A 198 13.12 16.50 -1.49
N SER A 199 12.05 17.09 -2.04
CA SER A 199 12.14 17.92 -3.25
C SER A 199 12.80 19.27 -2.97
N GLN A 200 12.69 19.80 -1.75
CA GLN A 200 13.39 21.01 -1.31
C GLN A 200 14.90 20.82 -1.18
N VAL A 201 15.35 19.67 -0.68
CA VAL A 201 16.78 19.41 -0.41
C VAL A 201 17.51 18.85 -1.63
N LEU A 202 16.88 17.96 -2.39
CA LEU A 202 17.50 17.32 -3.55
C LEU A 202 17.18 18.03 -4.88
N GLY A 203 16.23 18.96 -4.88
CA GLY A 203 15.58 19.46 -6.09
C GLY A 203 14.39 18.59 -6.52
N VAL A 204 13.53 19.15 -7.36
CA VAL A 204 12.31 18.51 -7.86
C VAL A 204 12.68 17.52 -8.99
N PRO A 205 12.13 16.29 -8.99
CA PRO A 205 12.28 15.37 -10.12
C PRO A 205 11.90 15.99 -11.48
N PRO A 206 12.66 15.70 -12.55
CA PRO A 206 12.33 16.19 -13.89
C PRO A 206 11.09 15.50 -14.44
N VAL A 207 10.60 16.04 -15.56
CA VAL A 207 9.58 15.41 -16.39
C VAL A 207 10.16 14.15 -17.04
N CYS A 208 9.31 13.14 -17.26
CA CYS A 208 9.68 11.92 -17.99
C CYS A 208 9.92 12.21 -19.47
N ASP A 209 11.13 11.96 -19.95
CA ASP A 209 11.56 11.98 -21.36
C ASP A 209 10.70 11.10 -22.28
N VAL A 210 10.22 9.95 -21.80
CA VAL A 210 9.47 8.98 -22.63
C VAL A 210 8.00 9.38 -22.85
N CYS A 211 7.44 10.29 -22.06
CA CYS A 211 6.01 10.62 -22.18
C CYS A 211 5.59 12.06 -21.88
N GLU A 212 6.48 12.90 -21.36
CA GLU A 212 6.36 14.35 -21.14
C GLU A 212 5.20 14.84 -20.23
N LYS A 213 4.24 13.97 -19.91
CA LYS A 213 3.00 14.27 -19.18
C LYS A 213 3.09 14.21 -17.65
N LYS A 214 4.21 13.73 -17.07
CA LYS A 214 4.39 13.52 -15.62
C LYS A 214 5.86 13.66 -15.20
N LYS A 215 6.09 14.21 -13.99
CA LYS A 215 7.37 14.12 -13.28
C LYS A 215 7.67 12.70 -12.83
N LEU A 216 8.94 12.31 -12.86
CA LEU A 216 9.41 11.00 -12.43
C LEU A 216 9.30 10.86 -10.90
N LEU A 217 9.06 9.65 -10.41
CA LEU A 217 9.26 9.30 -9.01
C LEU A 217 10.72 8.88 -8.82
N TRP A 218 11.26 9.12 -7.62
CA TRP A 218 12.59 8.68 -7.22
C TRP A 218 12.49 7.73 -6.03
N SER A 219 13.40 6.75 -5.95
CA SER A 219 13.46 5.80 -4.83
C SER A 219 14.64 6.09 -3.91
N ARG A 220 14.36 6.44 -2.64
CA ARG A 220 15.36 6.52 -1.57
C ARG A 220 16.13 5.20 -1.36
N GLU A 221 15.57 4.06 -1.78
CA GLU A 221 16.18 2.72 -1.57
C GLU A 221 17.13 2.30 -2.71
N THR A 222 16.96 2.84 -3.93
CA THR A 222 17.74 2.39 -5.11
C THR A 222 18.39 3.51 -5.91
N GLY A 223 18.11 4.78 -5.59
CA GLY A 223 18.62 5.95 -6.31
C GLY A 223 18.04 6.13 -7.72
N ARG A 224 17.19 5.21 -8.18
CA ARG A 224 16.64 5.20 -9.54
C ARG A 224 15.37 6.03 -9.63
N PHE A 225 15.18 6.61 -10.81
CA PHE A 225 13.93 7.24 -11.20
C PHE A 225 13.03 6.26 -11.96
N SER A 226 11.72 6.46 -11.90
CA SER A 226 10.72 5.72 -12.68
C SER A 226 9.51 6.58 -12.99
N CYS A 227 8.91 6.40 -14.17
CA CYS A 227 7.68 7.07 -14.53
C CYS A 227 6.47 6.41 -13.83
N PRO A 228 5.53 7.18 -13.24
CA PRO A 228 4.30 6.61 -12.69
C PRO A 228 3.34 6.06 -13.75
N GLY A 229 3.51 6.44 -15.02
CA GLY A 229 2.45 6.36 -16.03
C GLY A 229 1.49 7.56 -15.95
N PHE A 230 0.60 7.68 -16.93
CA PHE A 230 -0.33 8.80 -17.05
C PHE A 230 -1.72 8.31 -17.48
N PHE A 231 -2.77 9.03 -17.08
CA PHE A 231 -4.07 8.91 -17.71
C PHE A 231 -4.03 9.65 -19.04
N ASP A 232 -4.55 9.01 -20.08
CA ASP A 232 -4.59 9.55 -21.44
C ASP A 232 -6.03 9.93 -21.76
N ASP A 233 -6.30 11.23 -21.84
CA ASP A 233 -7.67 11.76 -21.87
C ASP A 233 -8.40 11.48 -23.19
N GLU A 234 -7.66 11.32 -24.29
CA GLU A 234 -8.17 10.94 -25.62
C GLU A 234 -8.65 9.48 -25.62
N ALA A 235 -7.76 8.54 -25.25
CA ALA A 235 -8.09 7.12 -25.19
C ALA A 235 -8.80 6.71 -23.89
N LYS A 236 -9.08 7.66 -22.98
CA LYS A 236 -9.72 7.50 -21.67
C LYS A 236 -9.15 6.36 -20.82
N VAL A 237 -7.84 6.10 -20.93
CA VAL A 237 -7.18 4.92 -20.36
C VAL A 237 -5.86 5.27 -19.67
N PHE A 238 -5.51 4.51 -18.63
CA PHE A 238 -4.23 4.67 -17.95
C PHE A 238 -3.08 4.00 -18.72
N LYS A 239 -2.24 4.80 -19.39
CA LYS A 239 -1.06 4.34 -20.12
C LYS A 239 0.14 4.20 -19.16
N ARG A 240 0.57 2.95 -18.93
CA ARG A 240 1.80 2.62 -18.20
C ARG A 240 3.02 2.98 -19.04
N CYS A 241 3.81 3.96 -18.60
CA CYS A 241 5.06 4.37 -19.24
C CYS A 241 6.25 3.62 -18.61
N LYS A 242 7.23 3.20 -19.45
CA LYS A 242 8.44 2.48 -19.01
C LYS A 242 9.63 3.40 -18.72
N GLY A 243 9.48 4.72 -18.85
CA GLY A 243 10.56 5.69 -18.68
C GLY A 243 11.10 5.81 -17.24
N PRO A 244 12.26 6.46 -17.05
CA PRO A 244 13.03 7.17 -18.08
C PRO A 244 13.81 6.24 -19.01
N SER A 245 14.28 6.73 -20.15
CA SER A 245 15.08 5.94 -21.10
C SER A 245 16.40 5.50 -20.49
N ALA A 246 16.92 4.35 -20.95
CA ALA A 246 18.22 3.85 -20.53
C ALA A 246 19.33 4.82 -21.00
N GLY A 247 19.95 5.53 -20.05
CA GLY A 247 20.96 6.56 -20.34
C GLY A 247 20.42 8.00 -20.42
N ALA A 248 19.13 8.25 -20.16
CA ALA A 248 18.60 9.61 -20.07
C ALA A 248 19.25 10.40 -18.92
N GLU A 249 19.56 11.68 -19.15
CA GLU A 249 20.20 12.55 -18.16
C GLU A 249 19.17 13.10 -17.15
N VAL A 250 18.88 12.31 -16.10
CA VAL A 250 17.82 12.64 -15.12
C VAL A 250 18.26 13.69 -14.08
N LYS A 251 18.55 14.91 -14.53
CA LYS A 251 18.82 16.09 -13.67
C LYS A 251 17.56 16.53 -12.93
N ARG A 252 17.65 16.74 -11.61
CA ARG A 252 16.59 17.40 -10.83
C ARG A 252 16.60 18.91 -11.11
N THR A 253 15.41 19.53 -11.20
CA THR A 253 15.29 20.99 -11.27
C THR A 253 15.36 21.60 -9.86
N PRO A 254 15.73 22.87 -9.67
CA PRO A 254 15.60 23.55 -8.38
C PRO A 254 14.17 23.45 -7.82
N TRP A 255 14.04 23.56 -6.50
CA TRP A 255 12.74 23.75 -5.85
C TRP A 255 12.34 25.21 -5.92
N GLU A 256 11.17 25.49 -6.47
CA GLU A 256 10.55 26.81 -6.38
C GLU A 256 9.94 26.97 -4.99
N SER A 257 10.58 27.79 -4.15
CA SER A 257 9.94 28.33 -2.96
C SER A 257 8.69 29.11 -3.37
N VAL A 258 7.64 29.04 -2.55
CA VAL A 258 6.45 29.88 -2.77
C VAL A 258 6.90 31.32 -2.56
N GLY A 259 7.01 32.06 -3.65
CA GLY A 259 7.23 33.49 -3.59
C GLY A 259 6.06 34.14 -2.86
N LEU A 260 6.38 34.96 -1.85
CA LEU A 260 5.68 36.22 -1.76
C LEU A 260 5.84 36.90 -3.13
N LEU A 261 4.73 37.29 -3.75
CA LEU A 261 4.80 38.27 -4.82
C LEU A 261 5.36 39.56 -4.21
N ALA A 262 6.50 40.01 -4.74
CA ALA A 262 7.05 41.34 -4.54
C ALA A 262 6.54 42.25 -5.66
#